data_AF-A0A942UNE2-F1
#
_entry.id   AF-A0A942UNE2-F1
#
_cell.length_a   1.000
_cell.length_b   1.000
_cell.length_c   1.000
_cell.angle_alpha   90.00
_cell.angle_beta   90.00
_cell.angle_gamma   90.00
#
_symmetry.space_group_name_H-M   'P 1'
#
loop_
_entity.id
_entity.type
_entity.pdbx_description
1 polymer ?
#
loop_
_entity_poly.entity_id
_entity_poly.type
_entity_poly.pdbx_seq_one_letter_code
_entity_poly.pdbx_strand_id
1 'polypeptide(L)'
;MPKTLASIKKSLDSNLGKRLMLKANGGRRKTIERSGVLAETYPSVFVIELDQEENAFERVSYSYADVLTETVELTFFEDTAGSLALGQQ
;
A
#
# COMPACT_ATOMS: atom_id res chain seq x y z
N MET A 1 -4.99 8.62 17.55
CA MET A 1 -3.87 7.66 17.64
C MET A 1 -2.79 8.11 16.66
N PRO A 2 -1.54 8.34 17.06
CA PRO A 2 -0.48 8.67 16.12
C PRO A 2 -0.23 7.51 15.15
N LYS A 3 -0.13 7.79 13.85
CA LYS A 3 0.32 6.80 12.86
C LYS A 3 1.80 6.53 13.13
N THR A 4 2.14 5.34 13.62
CA THR A 4 3.52 4.90 13.79
C THR A 4 3.92 3.97 12.64
N LEU A 5 5.21 3.88 12.35
CA LEU A 5 5.74 2.93 11.36
C LEU A 5 5.31 1.49 11.67
N ALA A 6 5.23 1.13 12.96
CA ALA A 6 4.77 -0.18 13.40
C ALA A 6 3.29 -0.45 13.05
N SER A 7 2.40 0.55 13.23
CA SER A 7 1.00 0.42 12.85
C SER A 7 0.83 0.33 11.32
N ILE A 8 1.63 1.09 10.56
CA ILE A 8 1.63 1.01 9.08
C ILE A 8 2.09 -0.38 8.64
N LYS A 9 3.22 -0.87 9.18
CA LYS A 9 3.69 -2.22 8.90
C LYS A 9 2.62 -3.25 9.18
N LYS A 10 1.99 -3.22 10.36
CA LYS A 10 0.95 -4.18 10.74
C LYS A 10 -0.24 -4.14 9.79
N SER A 11 -0.63 -2.95 9.32
CA SER A 11 -1.68 -2.80 8.32
C SER A 11 -1.30 -3.45 6.98
N LEU A 12 -0.07 -3.23 6.51
CA LEU A 12 0.42 -3.83 5.27
C LEU A 12 0.56 -5.35 5.38
N ASP A 13 1.04 -5.85 6.51
CA ASP A 13 1.15 -7.28 6.80
C ASP A 13 -0.21 -8.00 6.65
N SER A 14 -1.28 -7.40 7.18
CA SER A 14 -2.67 -7.92 7.06
C SER A 14 -3.26 -7.85 5.65
N ASN A 15 -2.60 -7.15 4.72
CA ASN A 15 -3.05 -6.99 3.33
C ASN A 15 -2.06 -7.58 2.31
N LEU A 16 -1.13 -8.42 2.77
CA LEU A 16 -0.20 -9.13 1.90
C LEU A 16 -0.97 -10.04 0.93
N GLY A 17 -0.57 -10.00 -0.34
CA GLY A 17 -1.24 -10.69 -1.45
C GLY A 17 -2.47 -9.96 -2.01
N LYS A 18 -2.87 -8.81 -1.45
CA LYS A 18 -4.02 -8.06 -1.96
C LYS A 18 -3.62 -7.06 -3.05
N ARG A 19 -4.56 -6.86 -3.98
CA ARG A 19 -4.42 -5.84 -5.03
C ARG A 19 -4.60 -4.46 -4.44
N LEU A 20 -3.80 -3.51 -4.92
CA LEU A 20 -3.80 -2.13 -4.49
C LEU A 20 -3.48 -1.18 -5.63
N MET A 21 -3.87 0.07 -5.45
CA MET A 21 -3.42 1.21 -6.23
C MET A 21 -2.37 1.96 -5.42
N LEU A 22 -1.20 2.11 -6.03
CA LEU A 22 -0.07 2.88 -5.52
C LEU A 22 -0.10 4.26 -6.17
N LYS A 23 -0.04 5.31 -5.35
CA LYS A 23 0.12 6.68 -5.80
C LYS A 23 1.38 7.29 -5.19
N ALA A 24 2.39 7.56 -6.01
CA ALA A 24 3.67 8.11 -5.58
C ALA A 24 3.85 9.56 -6.06
N ASN A 25 4.25 10.44 -5.16
CA ASN A 25 4.46 11.86 -5.42
C ASN A 25 5.92 12.13 -5.83
N GLY A 26 6.18 12.16 -7.13
CA GLY A 26 7.53 12.29 -7.72
C GLY A 26 8.06 13.72 -7.89
N GLY A 27 7.53 14.71 -7.15
CA GLY A 27 8.02 16.10 -7.15
C GLY A 27 7.02 17.14 -7.66
N ARG A 28 7.51 18.26 -8.23
CA ARG A 28 6.79 19.55 -8.39
C ARG A 28 5.47 19.54 -9.18
N ARG A 29 5.08 18.44 -9.83
CA ARG A 29 3.79 18.32 -10.53
C ARG A 29 3.45 16.93 -11.05
N LYS A 30 4.20 15.90 -10.64
CA LYS A 30 4.09 14.56 -11.23
C LYS A 30 3.69 13.57 -10.15
N THR A 31 2.44 13.19 -10.20
CA THR A 31 1.88 12.07 -9.43
C THR A 31 1.86 10.86 -10.36
N ILE A 32 2.37 9.73 -9.87
CA ILE A 32 2.38 8.47 -10.61
C ILE A 32 1.39 7.54 -9.91
N GLU A 33 0.40 7.05 -10.64
CA GLU A 33 -0.60 6.10 -10.15
C GLU A 33 -0.41 4.77 -10.88
N ARG A 34 -0.09 3.72 -10.14
CA ARG A 34 0.12 2.37 -10.66
C ARG A 34 -0.74 1.35 -9.91
N SER A 35 -1.22 0.34 -10.62
CA SER A 35 -1.87 -0.83 -10.02
C SER A 35 -0.86 -1.95 -9.79
N GLY A 36 -1.07 -2.71 -8.73
CA GLY A 36 -0.25 -3.88 -8.41
C GLY A 36 -0.79 -4.69 -7.25
N VAL A 37 -0.01 -5.67 -6.81
CA VAL A 37 -0.29 -6.55 -5.67
C VAL A 37 0.79 -6.37 -4.63
N LEU A 38 0.41 -6.26 -3.35
CA LEU A 38 1.38 -6.27 -2.26
C LEU A 38 2.02 -7.66 -2.18
N ALA A 39 3.23 -7.82 -2.70
CA ALA A 39 3.88 -9.11 -2.80
C ALA A 39 4.54 -9.51 -1.47
N GLU A 40 5.32 -8.61 -0.87
CA GLU A 40 6.15 -8.94 0.29
C GLU A 40 6.26 -7.75 1.26
N THR A 41 6.45 -8.04 2.54
CA THR A 41 6.74 -7.04 3.58
C THR A 41 8.01 -7.43 4.34
N TYR A 42 8.87 -6.45 4.59
CA TYR A 42 10.15 -6.58 5.29
C TYR A 42 10.18 -5.64 6.50
N PRO A 43 11.17 -5.73 7.41
CA PRO A 43 11.20 -4.86 8.60
C PRO A 43 11.18 -3.35 8.33
N SER A 44 11.73 -2.91 7.19
CA SER A 44 11.86 -1.48 6.86
C SER A 44 11.17 -1.05 5.55
N VAL A 45 10.84 -2.01 4.68
CA VAL A 45 10.31 -1.77 3.35
C VAL A 45 9.24 -2.80 3.00
N PHE A 46 8.46 -2.53 1.97
CA PHE A 46 7.52 -3.48 1.38
C PHE A 46 7.68 -3.48 -0.14
N VAL A 47 7.29 -4.58 -0.78
CA VAL A 47 7.43 -4.81 -2.22
C VAL A 47 6.05 -4.96 -2.84
N ILE A 48 5.81 -4.21 -3.90
CA ILE A 48 4.62 -4.31 -4.74
C ILE A 48 5.05 -4.86 -6.08
N GLU A 49 4.34 -5.90 -6.54
CA GLU A 49 4.43 -6.40 -7.91
C GLU A 49 3.44 -5.61 -8.76
N LEU A 50 3.93 -4.88 -9.76
CA LEU A 50 3.14 -4.02 -10.62
C LEU A 50 2.63 -4.80 -11.84
N ASP A 51 1.45 -4.44 -12.33
CA ASP A 51 0.93 -5.04 -13.56
C ASP A 51 1.82 -4.65 -14.76
N GLN A 52 2.45 -5.63 -15.40
CA GLN A 52 3.40 -5.44 -16.50
C GLN A 52 2.75 -4.85 -17.78
N GLU A 53 1.45 -4.99 -17.94
CA GLU A 53 0.71 -4.42 -19.08
C GLU A 53 0.71 -2.88 -19.06
N GLU A 54 0.85 -2.26 -17.88
CA GLU A 54 0.87 -0.80 -17.71
C GLU A 54 2.24 -0.23 -17.29
N ASN A 55 3.20 -1.10 -16.93
CA ASN A 55 4.44 -0.71 -16.26
C ASN A 55 5.67 -1.36 -16.89
N ALA A 56 6.71 -0.57 -17.14
CA ALA A 56 8.02 -1.06 -17.61
C ALA A 56 8.83 -1.83 -16.54
N PHE A 57 8.37 -1.80 -15.28
CA PHE A 57 9.02 -2.43 -14.14
C PHE A 57 8.06 -3.42 -13.49
N GLU A 58 8.55 -4.63 -13.20
CA GLU A 58 7.75 -5.71 -12.60
C GLU A 58 7.53 -5.50 -11.09
N ARG A 59 8.49 -4.92 -10.38
CA ARG A 59 8.44 -4.76 -8.93
C ARG A 59 8.98 -3.41 -8.47
N VAL A 60 8.35 -2.86 -7.44
CA VAL A 60 8.79 -1.63 -6.77
C VAL A 60 8.80 -1.84 -5.26
N SER A 61 9.73 -1.16 -4.59
CA SER A 61 9.84 -1.20 -3.14
C SER A 61 9.75 0.20 -2.54
N TYR A 62 9.00 0.34 -1.44
CA TYR A 62 8.86 1.59 -0.69
C TYR A 62 9.04 1.34 0.79
N SER A 63 9.38 2.39 1.53
CA SER A 63 9.53 2.33 2.98
C SER A 63 8.22 2.68 3.69
N TYR A 64 8.08 2.24 4.94
CA TYR A 64 6.97 2.66 5.79
C TYR A 64 6.99 4.16 6.09
N ALA A 65 8.17 4.79 6.00
CA ALA A 65 8.33 6.22 6.14
C ALA A 65 7.67 6.96 4.97
N ASP A 66 7.78 6.46 3.74
CA ASP A 66 7.15 7.08 2.56
C ASP A 66 5.62 7.14 2.68
N VAL A 67 5.02 6.12 3.31
CA VAL A 67 3.59 6.08 3.62
C VAL A 67 3.25 7.03 4.78
N LEU A 68 4.13 7.15 5.76
CA LEU A 68 3.96 8.07 6.88
C LEU A 68 4.05 9.54 6.44
N THR A 69 4.95 9.85 5.49
CA THR A 69 5.18 11.21 4.96
C THR A 69 4.30 11.53 3.75
N GLU A 70 3.32 10.68 3.43
CA GLU A 70 2.37 10.86 2.31
C GLU A 70 3.07 11.04 0.95
N THR A 71 4.32 10.58 0.87
CA THR A 71 5.08 10.50 -0.39
C THR A 71 4.56 9.35 -1.24
N VAL A 72 4.03 8.33 -0.57
CA VAL A 72 3.37 7.17 -1.15
C VAL A 72 2.02 6.96 -0.48
N GLU A 73 0.96 6.93 -1.28
CA GLU A 73 -0.39 6.57 -0.85
C GLU A 73 -0.74 5.19 -1.41
N LEU A 74 -1.34 4.34 -0.57
CA LEU A 74 -1.75 2.99 -0.93
C LEU A 74 -3.25 2.84 -0.72
N THR A 75 -3.96 2.45 -1.77
CA THR A 75 -5.39 2.18 -1.72
C THR A 75 -5.60 0.71 -2.04
N PHE A 76 -5.88 -0.11 -1.04
CA PHE A 76 -6.21 -1.51 -1.27
C PHE A 76 -7.60 -1.60 -1.91
N PHE A 77 -7.72 -2.39 -2.97
CA PHE A 77 -9.02 -2.76 -3.51
C PHE A 77 -9.60 -3.80 -2.55
N GLU A 78 -10.47 -3.38 -1.63
CA GLU A 78 -11.07 -4.27 -0.65
C GLU A 78 -11.84 -5.42 -1.33
N ASP A 79 -11.64 -6.63 -0.81
CA ASP A 79 -12.75 -7.57 -0.67
C ASP A 79 -13.47 -7.17 0.61
N THR A 80 -14.66 -6.59 0.47
CA THR A 80 -15.55 -6.18 1.57
C THR A 80 -15.99 -7.40 2.38
N ALA A 81 -15.14 -7.93 3.26
CA ALA A 81 -15.47 -9.09 4.09
C ALA A 81 -15.24 -8.90 5.61
N GLY A 82 -14.89 -7.68 6.07
CA GLY A 82 -14.42 -7.48 7.45
C GLY A 82 -15.13 -6.46 8.33
N SER A 83 -16.04 -5.62 7.82
CA SER A 83 -16.72 -4.59 8.65
C SER A 83 -18.25 -4.66 8.56
N LEU A 84 -18.82 -5.79 8.96
CA LEU A 84 -20.20 -5.84 9.48
C LEU A 84 -20.15 -6.32 10.94
N ALA A 85 -19.37 -5.63 11.77
CA ALA A 85 -19.63 -5.59 13.19
C ALA A 85 -20.67 -4.48 13.45
N LEU A 86 -21.92 -4.73 13.07
CA LEU A 86 -23.08 -4.14 13.76
C LEU A 86 -23.26 -5.06 14.98
N GLY A 87 -22.93 -4.64 16.19
CA GLY A 87 -23.61 -3.54 16.85
C GLY A 87 -24.85 -4.10 17.56
N GLN A 88 -24.60 -4.84 18.64
CA GLN A 88 -25.39 -5.11 19.85
C GLN A 88 -26.94 -4.92 19.88
N GLN A 89 -27.55 -5.93 20.55
CA GLN A 89 -28.86 -6.03 21.24
C GLN A 89 -30.07 -6.54 20.45
#